data_AF-A0A4S4LHT4-F1
#
_entry.id   AF-A0A4S4LHT4-F1
#
_cell.length_a   1.000
_cell.length_b   1.000
_cell.length_c   1.000
_cell.angle_alpha   90.00
_cell.angle_beta   90.00
_cell.angle_gamma   90.00
#
_symmetry.space_group_name_H-M   'P 1'
#
loop_
_entity.id
_entity.type
_entity.pdbx_description
1 polymer ?
#
loop_
_entity_poly.entity_id
_entity_poly.type
_entity_poly.pdbx_seq_one_letter_code
_entity_poly.pdbx_strand_id
1 'polypeptide(L)'
;MEQPLLTYFIEQPAALLHKHIPEFRVRVVNVTDLVVLRAHAVTKNNQLVTLPRSPTVVEILQQFQAYVFASPAPHLRDPKTVLPTIISGLQVYFDRALGSILLYRFERPQYAEIRKRYVTGPTVRIGHEREMSAVYGAEHLLRMIVNLPQMVAGSTMDPESVSLVRDYVTELMNYMLKERNRIFQAEYDSASLQYQSISRS
;
A
#
# COMPACT_ATOMS: atom_id res chain seq x y z
N MET A 1 4.09 2.81 -32.48
CA MET A 1 4.21 1.42 -31.99
C MET A 1 5.10 1.43 -30.76
N GLU A 2 4.56 1.68 -29.58
CA GLU A 2 5.29 1.69 -28.29
C GLU A 2 4.28 1.33 -27.18
N GLN A 3 3.75 0.10 -27.19
CA GLN A 3 2.79 -0.41 -26.20
C GLN A 3 3.02 -1.84 -25.63
N PRO A 4 4.18 -2.53 -25.73
CA PRO A 4 4.32 -3.82 -25.02
C PRO A 4 4.79 -3.73 -23.56
N LEU A 5 5.57 -2.71 -23.17
CA LEU A 5 6.25 -2.71 -21.86
C LEU A 5 5.34 -2.33 -20.68
N LEU A 6 4.34 -1.46 -20.89
CA LEU A 6 3.46 -1.02 -19.82
C LEU A 6 2.49 -2.12 -19.36
N THR A 7 2.03 -2.97 -20.29
CA THR A 7 1.19 -4.13 -19.99
C THR A 7 1.92 -5.12 -19.10
N TYR A 8 3.24 -5.28 -19.32
CA TYR A 8 4.09 -6.18 -18.54
C TYR A 8 4.24 -5.77 -17.07
N PHE A 9 4.30 -4.47 -16.77
CA PHE A 9 4.41 -3.97 -15.39
C PHE A 9 3.09 -3.98 -14.61
N ILE A 10 1.94 -3.94 -15.32
CA ILE A 10 0.61 -4.04 -14.71
C ILE A 10 0.23 -5.52 -14.49
N GLU A 11 0.59 -6.40 -15.41
CA GLU A 11 0.31 -7.83 -15.29
C GLU A 11 1.24 -8.57 -14.33
N GLN A 12 2.49 -8.11 -14.14
CA GLN A 12 3.42 -8.79 -13.23
C GLN A 12 2.94 -8.90 -11.77
N PRO A 13 2.47 -7.85 -11.07
CA PRO A 13 2.00 -7.98 -9.69
C PRO A 13 0.78 -8.90 -9.56
N ALA A 14 -0.13 -8.87 -10.54
CA ALA A 14 -1.27 -9.78 -10.63
C ALA A 14 -0.82 -11.23 -10.89
N ALA A 15 0.13 -11.45 -11.81
CA ALA A 15 0.65 -12.78 -12.13
C ALA A 15 1.52 -13.37 -11.01
N LEU A 16 2.25 -12.54 -10.26
CA LEU A 16 3.08 -12.93 -9.12
C LEU A 16 2.24 -13.38 -7.92
N LEU A 17 1.10 -12.73 -7.67
CA LEU A 17 0.09 -13.21 -6.73
C LEU A 17 -0.46 -14.60 -7.11
N HIS A 18 -0.68 -14.85 -8.40
CA HIS A 18 -1.25 -16.12 -8.90
C HIS A 18 -0.25 -17.29 -8.92
N LYS A 19 1.05 -17.00 -9.00
CA LYS A 19 2.10 -18.00 -9.24
C LYS A 19 2.71 -18.61 -7.97
N HIS A 20 2.73 -17.89 -6.84
CA HIS A 20 3.52 -18.31 -5.68
C HIS A 20 2.76 -18.87 -4.48
N ILE A 21 1.45 -18.63 -4.31
CA ILE A 21 0.68 -19.22 -3.18
C ILE A 21 -0.78 -19.51 -3.57
N PRO A 22 -1.16 -20.76 -3.86
CA PRO A 22 -2.52 -21.11 -4.31
C PRO A 22 -3.62 -20.86 -3.27
N GLU A 23 -3.27 -20.76 -1.98
CA GLU A 23 -4.22 -20.61 -0.85
C GLU A 23 -4.86 -19.22 -0.74
N PHE A 24 -4.27 -18.19 -1.36
CA PHE A 24 -4.83 -16.81 -1.37
C PHE A 24 -5.78 -16.53 -2.54
N ARG A 25 -5.95 -17.47 -3.47
CA ARG A 25 -6.53 -17.21 -4.80
C ARG A 25 -7.94 -16.62 -4.81
N VAL A 26 -8.85 -17.07 -3.95
CA VAL A 26 -10.28 -16.68 -4.04
C VAL A 26 -10.55 -15.27 -3.48
N ARG A 27 -9.80 -14.82 -2.46
CA ARG A 27 -9.93 -13.47 -1.87
C ARG A 27 -9.15 -12.41 -2.66
N VAL A 28 -8.10 -12.81 -3.38
CA VAL A 28 -7.21 -11.92 -4.12
C VAL A 28 -7.80 -11.38 -5.43
N VAL A 29 -8.76 -12.07 -6.07
CA VAL A 29 -9.32 -11.66 -7.38
C VAL A 29 -9.89 -10.23 -7.34
N ASN A 30 -10.77 -9.92 -6.37
CA ASN A 30 -11.38 -8.57 -6.27
C ASN A 30 -10.38 -7.46 -5.91
N VAL A 31 -9.31 -7.80 -5.18
CA VAL A 31 -8.28 -6.84 -4.77
C VAL A 31 -7.35 -6.51 -5.93
N THR A 32 -7.02 -7.54 -6.72
CA THR A 32 -6.18 -7.40 -7.90
C THR A 32 -6.82 -6.45 -8.90
N ASP A 33 -8.14 -6.56 -9.10
CA ASP A 33 -8.88 -5.62 -9.95
C ASP A 33 -8.80 -4.18 -9.44
N LEU A 34 -8.95 -3.96 -8.12
CA LEU A 34 -8.80 -2.63 -7.53
C LEU A 34 -7.38 -2.07 -7.70
N VAL A 35 -6.35 -2.89 -7.57
CA VAL A 35 -4.96 -2.48 -7.78
C VAL A 35 -4.71 -2.15 -9.26
N VAL A 36 -5.17 -3.00 -10.17
CA VAL A 36 -5.02 -2.83 -11.62
C VAL A 36 -5.76 -1.59 -12.11
N LEU A 37 -7.01 -1.38 -11.67
CA LEU A 37 -7.80 -0.20 -12.04
C LEU A 37 -7.10 1.10 -11.61
N ARG A 38 -6.47 1.11 -10.44
CA ARG A 38 -5.77 2.30 -9.94
C ARG A 38 -4.42 2.51 -10.59
N ALA A 39 -3.70 1.43 -10.87
CA ALA A 39 -2.50 1.49 -11.69
C ALA A 39 -2.81 2.10 -13.06
N HIS A 40 -3.96 1.74 -13.65
CA HIS A 40 -4.44 2.29 -14.90
C HIS A 40 -4.76 3.78 -14.80
N ALA A 41 -5.42 4.23 -13.74
CA ALA A 41 -5.69 5.66 -13.51
C ALA A 41 -4.41 6.50 -13.40
N VAL A 42 -3.38 5.99 -12.70
CA VAL A 42 -2.10 6.71 -12.55
C VAL A 42 -1.32 6.77 -13.85
N THR A 43 -1.25 5.66 -14.59
CA THR A 43 -0.37 5.53 -15.75
C THR A 43 -1.00 5.96 -17.07
N LYS A 44 -2.28 5.66 -17.30
CA LYS A 44 -2.96 5.96 -18.57
C LYS A 44 -3.73 7.28 -18.55
N ASN A 45 -4.28 7.68 -17.40
CA ASN A 45 -5.08 8.90 -17.29
C ASN A 45 -4.28 10.12 -16.77
N ASN A 46 -2.97 9.96 -16.52
CA ASN A 46 -2.11 10.98 -15.89
C ASN A 46 -2.71 11.52 -14.58
N GLN A 47 -3.34 10.66 -13.78
CA GLN A 47 -3.95 11.08 -12.52
C GLN A 47 -3.05 10.75 -11.33
N LEU A 48 -3.16 11.53 -10.26
CA LEU A 48 -2.42 11.31 -9.01
C LEU A 48 -3.38 11.23 -7.84
N VAL A 49 -2.97 10.44 -6.86
CA VAL A 49 -3.63 10.40 -5.56
C VAL A 49 -3.35 11.72 -4.84
N THR A 50 -4.38 12.29 -4.20
CA THR A 50 -4.22 13.52 -3.40
C THR A 50 -3.38 13.24 -2.16
N LEU A 51 -2.41 14.11 -1.85
CA LEU A 51 -1.58 14.00 -0.65
C LEU A 51 -1.59 15.34 0.11
N PRO A 52 -1.68 15.33 1.46
CA PRO A 52 -1.82 14.15 2.33
C PRO A 52 -3.18 13.46 2.20
N ARG A 53 -3.21 12.14 2.36
CA ARG A 53 -4.46 11.36 2.33
C ARG A 53 -5.21 11.47 3.66
N SER A 54 -6.53 11.30 3.57
CA SER A 54 -7.43 11.09 4.70
C SER A 54 -8.44 9.99 4.32
N PRO A 55 -8.46 8.84 5.02
CA PRO A 55 -7.54 8.47 6.11
C PRO A 55 -6.13 8.10 5.62
N THR A 56 -5.13 8.33 6.46
CA THR A 56 -3.71 7.92 6.27
C THR A 56 -3.50 6.44 6.58
N VAL A 57 -2.35 5.87 6.21
CA VAL A 57 -2.01 4.47 6.55
C VAL A 57 -2.03 4.25 8.06
N VAL A 58 -1.45 5.17 8.84
CA VAL A 58 -1.47 5.09 10.32
C VAL A 58 -2.91 5.03 10.83
N GLU A 59 -3.79 5.92 10.36
CA GLU A 59 -5.19 5.94 10.78
C GLU A 59 -5.95 4.68 10.35
N ILE A 60 -5.67 4.14 9.15
CA ILE A 60 -6.30 2.91 8.67
C ILE A 60 -5.88 1.73 9.54
N LEU A 61 -4.60 1.60 9.88
CA LEU A 61 -4.09 0.52 10.72
C LEU A 61 -4.66 0.62 12.15
N GLN A 62 -4.79 1.82 12.70
CA GLN A 62 -5.43 2.05 14.01
C GLN A 62 -6.92 1.69 13.98
N GLN A 63 -7.65 2.08 12.93
CA GLN A 63 -9.06 1.72 12.76
C GLN A 63 -9.24 0.22 12.58
N PHE A 64 -8.33 -0.45 11.86
CA PHE A 64 -8.29 -1.90 11.75
C PHE A 64 -8.07 -2.57 13.11
N GLN A 65 -7.15 -2.03 13.93
CA GLN A 65 -6.92 -2.53 15.29
C GLN A 65 -8.19 -2.48 16.13
N ALA A 66 -8.87 -1.32 16.12
CA ALA A 66 -10.13 -1.14 16.83
C ALA A 66 -11.22 -2.10 16.33
N TYR A 67 -11.30 -2.30 15.01
CA TYR A 67 -12.22 -3.25 14.38
C TYR A 67 -11.99 -4.69 14.88
N VAL A 68 -10.75 -5.17 14.88
CA VAL A 68 -10.41 -6.53 15.35
C VAL A 68 -10.65 -6.67 16.85
N PHE A 69 -10.37 -5.63 17.64
CA PHE A 69 -10.61 -5.67 19.08
C PHE A 69 -12.10 -5.67 19.45
N ALA A 70 -12.94 -4.99 18.66
CA ALA A 70 -14.38 -4.97 18.87
C ALA A 70 -15.04 -6.32 18.52
N SER A 71 -14.56 -6.99 17.46
CA SER A 71 -15.09 -8.29 17.03
C SER A 71 -13.95 -9.17 16.49
N PRO A 72 -13.23 -9.89 17.37
CA PRO A 72 -12.12 -10.73 16.97
C PRO A 72 -12.60 -11.87 16.07
N ALA A 73 -11.98 -12.01 14.90
CA ALA A 73 -12.29 -13.13 14.01
C ALA A 73 -11.79 -14.45 14.64
N PRO A 74 -12.58 -15.55 14.60
CA PRO A 74 -12.24 -16.80 15.29
C PRO A 74 -10.92 -17.45 14.86
N HIS A 75 -10.44 -17.13 13.67
CA HIS A 75 -9.20 -17.67 13.11
C HIS A 75 -7.94 -16.89 13.51
N LEU A 76 -8.10 -15.71 14.15
CA LEU A 76 -6.96 -14.90 14.59
C LEU A 76 -6.47 -15.36 15.96
N ARG A 77 -5.21 -15.77 16.02
CA ARG A 77 -4.55 -16.19 17.26
C ARG A 77 -4.02 -15.00 18.05
N ASP A 78 -4.43 -14.91 19.32
CA ASP A 78 -4.03 -13.90 20.30
C ASP A 78 -4.08 -12.44 19.79
N PRO A 79 -5.25 -11.94 19.31
CA PRO A 79 -5.36 -10.60 18.71
C PRO A 79 -4.85 -9.46 19.58
N LYS A 80 -5.02 -9.54 20.90
CA LYS A 80 -4.63 -8.45 21.81
C LYS A 80 -3.12 -8.25 21.90
N THR A 81 -2.32 -9.29 21.71
CA THR A 81 -0.86 -9.25 21.86
C THR A 81 -0.14 -9.25 20.51
N VAL A 82 -0.65 -10.01 19.55
CA VAL A 82 -0.01 -10.18 18.24
C VAL A 82 -0.30 -8.99 17.32
N LEU A 83 -1.54 -8.52 17.27
CA LEU A 83 -1.96 -7.49 16.31
C LEU A 83 -1.15 -6.19 16.42
N PRO A 84 -0.85 -5.63 17.62
CA PRO A 84 -0.03 -4.43 17.73
C PRO A 84 1.37 -4.60 17.13
N THR A 85 1.97 -5.78 17.31
CA THR A 85 3.29 -6.12 16.75
C THR A 85 3.22 -6.20 15.23
N ILE A 86 2.17 -6.82 14.68
CA ILE A 86 1.95 -6.90 13.23
C ILE A 86 1.75 -5.50 12.63
N ILE A 87 0.91 -4.67 13.25
CA ILE A 87 0.66 -3.30 12.78
C ILE A 87 1.94 -2.47 12.77
N SER A 88 2.74 -2.54 13.83
CA SER A 88 4.03 -1.84 13.90
C SER A 88 4.98 -2.32 12.81
N GLY A 89 5.07 -3.63 12.58
CA GLY A 89 5.86 -4.20 11.49
C GLY A 89 5.41 -3.75 10.10
N LEU A 90 4.10 -3.71 9.85
CA LEU A 90 3.52 -3.22 8.60
C LEU A 90 3.81 -1.73 8.37
N GLN A 91 3.71 -0.89 9.41
CA GLN A 91 4.03 0.54 9.32
C GLN A 91 5.51 0.76 9.00
N VAL A 92 6.41 0.15 9.77
CA VAL A 92 7.87 0.24 9.54
C VAL A 92 8.22 -0.23 8.13
N TYR A 93 7.58 -1.31 7.67
CA TYR A 93 7.81 -1.80 6.32
C TYR A 93 7.31 -0.82 5.28
N PHE A 94 6.10 -0.28 5.43
CA PHE A 94 5.53 0.72 4.53
C PHE A 94 6.49 1.91 4.34
N ASP A 95 6.98 2.46 5.45
CA ASP A 95 7.86 3.63 5.45
C ASP A 95 9.20 3.37 4.72
N ARG A 96 9.74 2.15 4.83
CA ARG A 96 10.95 1.73 4.11
C ARG A 96 10.70 1.40 2.64
N ALA A 97 9.57 0.78 2.33
CA ALA A 97 9.23 0.28 1.01
C ALA A 97 8.70 1.35 0.06
N LEU A 98 8.06 2.39 0.60
CA LEU A 98 7.36 3.38 -0.21
C LEU A 98 8.26 4.00 -1.27
N GLY A 99 9.40 4.54 -0.85
CA GLY A 99 10.33 5.22 -1.76
C GLY A 99 11.06 4.31 -2.73
N SER A 100 11.14 3.00 -2.45
CA SER A 100 11.91 2.05 -3.26
C SER A 100 11.04 1.32 -4.28
N ILE A 101 9.96 0.70 -3.82
CA ILE A 101 9.20 -0.30 -4.60
C ILE A 101 7.71 0.03 -4.83
N LEU A 102 7.08 0.89 -4.02
CA LEU A 102 5.62 1.05 -4.07
C LEU A 102 5.12 2.14 -5.05
N LEU A 103 6.02 3.03 -5.49
CA LEU A 103 5.69 4.18 -6.33
C LEU A 103 5.97 3.89 -7.81
N TYR A 104 4.99 4.20 -8.66
CA TYR A 104 5.18 4.23 -10.11
C TYR A 104 6.10 5.39 -10.51
N ARG A 105 6.72 5.28 -11.68
CA ARG A 105 7.60 6.34 -12.22
C ARG A 105 6.91 7.72 -12.21
N PHE A 106 5.63 7.78 -12.55
CA PHE A 106 4.83 9.01 -12.59
C PHE A 106 4.57 9.65 -11.20
N GLU A 107 4.66 8.88 -10.11
CA GLU A 107 4.47 9.38 -8.74
C GLU A 107 5.80 9.88 -8.11
N ARG A 108 6.95 9.63 -8.76
CA ARG A 108 8.28 9.97 -8.22
C ARG A 108 8.47 11.48 -7.99
N PRO A 109 8.04 12.39 -8.89
CA PRO A 109 8.15 13.82 -8.63
C PRO A 109 7.29 14.28 -7.44
N GLN A 110 6.04 13.80 -7.33
CA GLN A 110 5.17 14.07 -6.18
C GLN A 110 5.82 13.59 -4.87
N TYR A 111 6.42 12.39 -4.87
CA TYR A 111 7.14 11.88 -3.70
C TYR A 111 8.33 12.75 -3.28
N ALA A 112 9.10 13.26 -4.25
CA ALA A 112 10.23 14.16 -3.97
C ALA A 112 9.76 15.46 -3.31
N GLU A 113 8.63 16.02 -3.76
CA GLU A 113 8.01 17.21 -3.15
C GLU A 113 7.53 16.92 -1.72
N ILE A 114 6.86 15.80 -1.50
CA ILE A 114 6.37 15.37 -0.18
C ILE A 114 7.54 15.16 0.78
N ARG A 115 8.63 14.50 0.35
CA ARG A 115 9.85 14.37 1.16
C ARG A 115 10.45 15.72 1.52
N LYS A 116 10.54 16.65 0.57
CA LYS A 116 11.02 18.00 0.84
C LYS A 116 10.11 18.71 1.83
N ARG A 117 8.79 18.55 1.74
CA ARG A 117 7.85 19.23 2.64
C ARG A 117 7.90 18.71 4.08
N TYR A 118 8.11 17.41 4.26
CA TYR A 118 7.87 16.74 5.54
C TYR A 118 9.09 16.07 6.19
N VAL A 119 10.19 15.86 5.43
CA VAL A 119 11.37 15.12 5.90
C VAL A 119 12.66 15.93 5.77
N THR A 120 12.92 16.54 4.61
CA THR A 120 14.25 17.11 4.30
C THR A 120 14.27 18.61 4.02
N GLY A 121 13.13 19.28 4.00
CA GLY A 121 13.06 20.69 3.65
C GLY A 121 13.41 21.63 4.80
N PRO A 122 13.57 22.92 4.47
CA PRO A 122 14.01 23.94 5.43
C PRO A 122 13.02 24.19 6.57
N THR A 123 11.77 23.78 6.42
CA THR A 123 10.70 23.93 7.42
C THR A 123 10.60 22.73 8.38
N VAL A 124 11.37 21.67 8.14
CA VAL A 124 11.32 20.44 8.96
C VAL A 124 12.20 20.63 10.19
N ARG A 125 11.63 20.38 11.36
CA ARG A 125 12.38 20.37 12.63
C ARG A 125 13.04 19.02 12.80
N ILE A 126 14.33 19.02 13.10
CA ILE A 126 15.12 17.81 13.36
C ILE A 126 14.44 17.01 14.48
N GLY A 127 14.24 15.71 14.24
CA GLY A 127 13.57 14.79 15.18
C GLY A 127 12.03 14.90 15.18
N HIS A 128 11.44 15.70 14.30
CA HIS A 128 9.99 15.80 14.08
C HIS A 128 9.65 15.55 12.61
N GLU A 129 10.46 14.76 11.92
CA GLU A 129 10.17 14.31 10.56
C GLU A 129 8.88 13.49 10.56
N ARG A 130 8.01 13.75 9.58
CA ARG A 130 6.81 12.94 9.41
C ARG A 130 7.14 11.65 8.67
N GLU A 131 6.69 10.54 9.23
CA GLU A 131 6.68 9.25 8.55
C GLU A 131 5.75 9.29 7.35
N MET A 132 6.07 8.51 6.31
CA MET A 132 5.28 8.50 5.08
C MET A 132 3.95 7.77 5.27
N SER A 133 3.88 6.83 6.21
CA SER A 133 2.66 6.20 6.69
C SER A 133 1.64 7.22 7.25
N ALA A 134 2.10 8.38 7.74
CA ALA A 134 1.26 9.49 8.20
C ALA A 134 0.89 10.49 7.08
N VAL A 135 1.26 10.24 5.83
CA VAL A 135 0.98 11.12 4.67
C VAL A 135 0.22 10.38 3.58
N TYR A 136 0.60 9.13 3.31
CA TYR A 136 0.00 8.28 2.29
C TYR A 136 -1.22 7.53 2.83
N GLY A 137 -2.03 6.97 1.92
CA GLY A 137 -3.31 6.35 2.25
C GLY A 137 -3.44 4.90 1.79
N ALA A 138 -4.70 4.47 1.71
CA ALA A 138 -5.07 3.09 1.43
C ALA A 138 -4.56 2.57 0.08
N GLU A 139 -4.45 3.43 -0.94
CA GLU A 139 -3.98 3.08 -2.28
C GLU A 139 -2.59 2.46 -2.25
N HIS A 140 -1.66 3.09 -1.54
CA HIS A 140 -0.27 2.64 -1.45
C HIS A 140 -0.14 1.50 -0.44
N LEU A 141 -0.93 1.50 0.63
CA LEU A 141 -1.00 0.36 1.57
C LEU A 141 -1.40 -0.93 0.85
N LEU A 142 -2.38 -0.85 -0.06
CA LEU A 142 -2.81 -2.01 -0.84
C LEU A 142 -1.69 -2.55 -1.73
N ARG A 143 -0.91 -1.67 -2.37
CA ARG A 143 0.27 -2.06 -3.16
C ARG A 143 1.33 -2.75 -2.30
N MET A 144 1.52 -2.27 -1.07
CA MET A 144 2.44 -2.92 -0.13
C MET A 144 1.98 -4.34 0.19
N ILE A 145 0.70 -4.52 0.52
CA ILE A 145 0.13 -5.83 0.87
C ILE A 145 0.30 -6.83 -0.27
N VAL A 146 0.09 -6.41 -1.52
CA VAL A 146 0.32 -7.24 -2.71
C VAL A 146 1.79 -7.66 -2.88
N ASN A 147 2.73 -6.83 -2.43
CA ASN A 147 4.17 -7.13 -2.49
C ASN A 147 4.69 -7.89 -1.26
N LEU A 148 3.92 -8.02 -0.17
CA LEU A 148 4.35 -8.72 1.06
C LEU A 148 4.79 -10.18 0.82
N PRO A 149 4.11 -11.01 -0.01
CA PRO A 149 4.52 -12.40 -0.21
C PRO A 149 5.97 -12.55 -0.72
N GLN A 150 6.40 -11.66 -1.61
CA GLN A 150 7.77 -11.68 -2.14
C GLN A 150 8.81 -11.36 -1.06
N MET A 151 8.47 -10.48 -0.12
CA MET A 151 9.36 -10.20 0.99
C MET A 151 9.48 -11.35 1.97
N VAL A 152 8.34 -11.96 2.32
CA VAL A 152 8.30 -13.03 3.30
C VAL A 152 9.15 -14.20 2.81
N ALA A 153 9.11 -14.47 1.50
CA ALA A 153 9.98 -15.45 0.85
C ALA A 153 11.49 -15.15 0.98
N GLY A 154 11.88 -13.88 1.13
CA GLY A 154 13.27 -13.47 1.35
C GLY A 154 13.67 -13.32 2.82
N SER A 155 12.77 -13.58 3.76
CA SER A 155 12.99 -13.42 5.20
C SER A 155 13.35 -14.73 5.89
N THR A 156 13.98 -14.66 7.06
CA THR A 156 14.31 -15.84 7.89
C THR A 156 13.20 -16.22 8.87
N MET A 157 11.95 -15.85 8.59
CA MET A 157 10.81 -16.15 9.49
C MET A 157 10.48 -17.64 9.47
N ASP A 158 10.14 -18.18 10.65
CA ASP A 158 9.68 -19.55 10.76
C ASP A 158 8.26 -19.73 10.17
N PRO A 159 7.85 -20.95 9.79
CA PRO A 159 6.56 -21.19 9.15
C PRO A 159 5.33 -20.77 9.98
N GLU A 160 5.42 -20.84 11.31
CA GLU A 160 4.32 -20.48 12.21
C GLU A 160 4.12 -18.96 12.22
N SER A 161 5.21 -18.20 12.33
CA SER A 161 5.20 -16.75 12.21
C SER A 161 4.68 -16.28 10.84
N VAL A 162 5.05 -16.98 9.76
CA VAL A 162 4.54 -16.69 8.42
C VAL A 162 3.03 -16.90 8.32
N SER A 163 2.51 -18.01 8.87
CA SER A 163 1.07 -18.25 8.91
C SER A 163 0.34 -17.17 9.71
N LEU A 164 0.90 -16.77 10.86
CA LEU A 164 0.31 -15.74 11.71
C LEU A 164 0.22 -14.40 10.95
N VAL A 165 1.32 -13.95 10.35
CA VAL A 165 1.33 -12.71 9.53
C VAL A 165 0.30 -12.81 8.41
N ARG A 166 0.23 -13.95 7.71
CA ARG A 166 -0.76 -14.18 6.66
C ARG A 166 -2.17 -13.97 7.17
N ASP A 167 -2.53 -14.56 8.30
CA ASP A 167 -3.91 -14.56 8.79
C ASP A 167 -4.34 -13.12 9.13
N TYR A 168 -3.48 -12.35 9.80
CA TYR A 168 -3.71 -10.93 10.08
C TYR A 168 -3.75 -10.05 8.82
N VAL A 169 -2.83 -10.26 7.88
CA VAL A 169 -2.82 -9.52 6.60
C VAL A 169 -4.07 -9.83 5.79
N THR A 170 -4.55 -11.07 5.83
CA THR A 170 -5.80 -11.48 5.18
C THR A 170 -7.00 -10.77 5.78
N GLU A 171 -7.07 -10.67 7.12
CA GLU A 171 -8.14 -9.94 7.77
C GLU A 171 -8.06 -8.43 7.51
N LEU A 172 -6.86 -7.86 7.42
CA LEU A 172 -6.65 -6.47 7.00
C LEU A 172 -7.18 -6.23 5.58
N MET A 173 -6.91 -7.14 4.65
CA MET A 173 -7.45 -7.05 3.28
C MET A 173 -8.98 -7.09 3.27
N ASN A 174 -9.59 -7.99 4.05
CA ASN A 174 -11.05 -8.08 4.17
C ASN A 174 -11.65 -6.77 4.71
N TYR A 175 -11.02 -6.21 5.74
CA TYR A 175 -11.40 -4.92 6.30
C TYR A 175 -11.30 -3.79 5.27
N MET A 176 -10.20 -3.72 4.51
CA MET A 176 -10.03 -2.72 3.45
C MET A 176 -11.06 -2.86 2.32
N LEU A 177 -11.45 -4.08 1.97
CA LEU A 177 -12.51 -4.35 0.99
C LEU A 177 -13.89 -3.90 1.50
N LYS A 178 -14.18 -4.16 2.79
CA LYS A 178 -15.42 -3.73 3.44
C LYS A 178 -15.53 -2.21 3.47
N GLU A 179 -14.43 -1.53 3.79
CA GLU A 179 -14.36 -0.08 3.94
C GLU A 179 -13.97 0.65 2.63
N ARG A 180 -13.97 -0.05 1.49
CA ARG A 180 -13.38 0.43 0.24
C ARG A 180 -13.90 1.80 -0.21
N ASN A 181 -15.19 2.06 -0.02
CA ASN A 181 -15.80 3.32 -0.44
C ASN A 181 -15.37 4.51 0.43
N ARG A 182 -14.90 4.24 1.66
CA ARG A 182 -14.49 5.26 2.63
C ARG A 182 -12.99 5.52 2.61
N ILE A 183 -12.19 4.47 2.53
CA ILE A 183 -10.72 4.59 2.68
C ILE A 183 -10.02 4.96 1.37
N PHE A 184 -10.65 4.66 0.23
CA PHE A 184 -10.08 4.90 -1.08
C PHE A 184 -10.68 6.12 -1.76
N GLN A 185 -9.82 6.88 -2.42
CA GLN A 185 -10.23 8.06 -3.16
C GLN A 185 -10.98 7.64 -4.44
N ALA A 186 -12.18 8.19 -4.64
CA ALA A 186 -13.04 7.86 -5.77
C ALA A 186 -12.54 8.49 -7.09
N GLU A 187 -12.11 9.75 -7.03
CA GLU A 187 -11.63 10.52 -8.18
C GLU A 187 -10.23 11.04 -7.93
N TYR A 188 -9.30 10.77 -8.83
CA TYR A 188 -7.91 11.20 -8.73
C TYR A 188 -7.70 12.53 -9.46
N ASP A 189 -6.77 13.35 -8.96
CA ASP A 189 -6.48 14.65 -9.56
C ASP A 189 -5.75 14.48 -10.88
N SER A 190 -6.20 15.18 -11.92
CA SER A 190 -5.45 15.26 -13.17
C SER A 190 -4.13 16.02 -12.94
N ALA A 191 -3.00 15.40 -13.28
CA ALA A 191 -1.71 16.05 -13.17
C ALA A 191 -1.59 17.22 -14.16
N SER A 192 -1.03 18.33 -13.69
CA SER A 192 -0.80 19.51 -14.53
C SER A 192 0.15 19.20 -15.70
N LEU A 193 0.06 19.97 -16.79
CA LEU A 193 0.95 19.82 -17.95
C LEU A 193 2.43 19.94 -17.56
N GLN A 194 2.73 20.85 -16.61
CA GLN A 194 4.07 21.01 -16.05
C GLN A 194 4.56 19.73 -15.36
N TYR A 195 3.70 19.12 -14.54
CA TYR A 195 4.02 17.87 -13.85
C TYR A 195 4.24 16.72 -14.85
N GLN A 196 3.42 16.64 -15.90
CA GLN A 196 3.56 15.63 -16.94
C GLN A 196 4.89 15.77 -17.69
N SER A 197 5.34 16.99 -17.99
CA SER A 197 6.64 17.24 -18.63
C SER A 197 7.81 16.77 -17.76
N ILE A 198 7.78 17.07 -16.46
CA ILE A 198 8.81 16.66 -15.50
C ILE A 198 8.83 15.13 -15.34
N SER A 199 7.66 14.48 -15.33
CA SER A 199 7.54 13.03 -15.12
C SER A 199 7.94 12.19 -16.34
N ARG A 200 7.90 12.77 -17.54
CA ARG A 200 8.27 12.13 -18.82
C ARG A 200 9.73 12.32 -19.19
N SER A 201 10.40 13.31 -18.60
CA SER A 201 11.84 13.51 -18.73
C SER A 201 12.61 12.37 -18.05
#